data_AF-A0A368T3C6-F1
#
_entry.id   AF-A0A368T3C6-F1
#
_cell.length_a   1.000
_cell.length_b   1.000
_cell.length_c   1.000
_cell.angle_alpha   90.00
_cell.angle_beta   90.00
_cell.angle_gamma   90.00
#
_symmetry.space_group_name_H-M   'P 1'
#
loop_
_entity.id
_entity.type
_entity.pdbx_description
1 polymer ?
#
loop_
_entity_poly.entity_id
_entity_poly.type
_entity_poly.pdbx_seq_one_letter_code
_entity_poly.pdbx_strand_id
1 'polypeptide(L)'
;MTTATRARRLTALGAAASTTCLLAALSACATVPTGGPVVQNAGGDNAAEQDGTYVRLLPAGPQPGVGEIGLIRGFLKDMGSFEENHRAARLYMTSAEQSAWSPDGTVLVYGELDSVGLDVTTDDTGEHATVRMRTPRVATIEPSGQYVPADSREVVDVTFELTRVDGEWRISDLPSELVLSRRDVDRVFRPLNLYFFNRDLSTLVPDPVFLPANTSQLPTQLVKMLVNGPTGWLRPAVRSSFPEGTSVAAAFDSGRVTVELTTDAGAVEDLAFGMGAQLVWTLRQLPEVQELALRVNGEDVEIPGAEDENVQTGSGAWDSVNPSGVSEDVRGYFIRDGQLWSLDGDQQEARAEGAAGRGDTPLEVYAVSLAEDRVAGVAAGGSAVRVAELAEGGDYRTVLHDGDYSAVSWDGYGNLWVVEDTSAEREEEPDPDPAGSAEDDTERGNAAADPEPSADPRPGTRVWLAPDGADPVEVAAPELAGREVLQLRASRDGTRVAVLTREGEDSRVWVGRVVYGDGGVAVQEFIPLAMDLDQVADISWRGADQLAVLGQKERGALQAYLVPLDGSTESTSAGAAPGADMRTVAAAPGAPLLSGVENDNVWLTNDRLMWQRVTDGTNPVYPG
;
A
#
# COMPACT_ATOMS: atom_id res chain seq x y z
N MET A 1 28.18 -30.74 -94.24
CA MET A 1 27.07 -29.98 -94.84
C MET A 1 25.95 -29.92 -93.80
N THR A 2 26.00 -28.98 -92.84
CA THR A 2 25.21 -27.72 -92.79
C THR A 2 23.70 -28.02 -92.86
N THR A 3 22.86 -27.81 -91.84
CA THR A 3 22.76 -26.67 -90.91
C THR A 3 21.84 -27.06 -89.75
N ALA A 4 22.31 -26.93 -88.50
CA ALA A 4 21.51 -27.06 -87.28
C ALA A 4 21.85 -25.89 -86.34
N THR A 5 21.05 -24.82 -86.40
CA THR A 5 21.21 -23.65 -85.53
C THR A 5 19.87 -22.97 -85.34
N ARG A 6 19.12 -23.37 -84.30
CA ARG A 6 18.12 -22.54 -83.56
C ARG A 6 17.42 -23.37 -82.48
N ALA A 7 18.18 -23.88 -81.52
CA ALA A 7 17.61 -24.51 -80.32
C ALA A 7 18.55 -24.29 -79.14
N ARG A 8 18.66 -23.04 -78.65
CA ARG A 8 19.42 -22.76 -77.41
C ARG A 8 19.22 -21.38 -76.75
N ARG A 9 18.14 -20.65 -77.03
CA ARG A 9 17.95 -19.29 -76.47
C ARG A 9 16.66 -19.03 -75.68
N LEU A 10 15.81 -20.02 -75.44
CA LEU A 10 14.53 -19.79 -74.72
C LEU A 10 14.37 -20.56 -73.40
N THR A 11 15.33 -21.40 -73.00
CA THR A 11 15.27 -22.14 -71.72
C THR A 11 16.25 -21.62 -70.65
N ALA A 12 17.01 -20.55 -70.93
CA ALA A 12 17.98 -19.99 -69.98
C ALA A 12 17.47 -18.75 -69.20
N LEU A 13 16.34 -18.15 -69.61
CA LEU A 13 15.77 -16.96 -68.93
C LEU A 13 14.75 -17.31 -67.83
N GLY A 14 14.12 -18.50 -67.88
CA GLY A 14 13.16 -18.94 -66.84
C GLY A 14 13.81 -19.50 -65.57
N ALA A 15 15.01 -20.09 -65.69
CA ALA A 15 15.73 -20.66 -64.55
C ALA A 15 16.44 -19.59 -63.70
N ALA A 16 16.89 -18.49 -64.32
CA ALA A 16 17.54 -17.39 -63.60
C ALA A 16 16.53 -16.57 -62.77
N ALA A 17 15.34 -16.27 -63.30
CA ALA A 17 14.32 -15.52 -62.57
C ALA A 17 13.76 -16.30 -61.36
N SER A 18 13.62 -17.62 -61.50
CA SER A 18 13.09 -18.48 -60.43
C SER A 18 14.10 -18.69 -59.29
N THR A 19 15.40 -18.72 -59.61
CA THR A 19 16.46 -18.89 -58.60
C THR A 19 16.70 -17.58 -57.83
N THR A 20 16.56 -16.42 -58.46
CA THR A 20 16.70 -15.11 -57.79
C THR A 20 15.53 -14.83 -56.83
N CYS A 21 14.29 -15.20 -57.18
CA CYS A 21 13.16 -15.07 -56.24
C CYS A 21 13.26 -16.04 -55.05
N LEU A 22 13.82 -17.24 -55.24
CA LEU A 22 14.00 -18.19 -54.14
C LEU A 22 15.14 -17.79 -53.19
N LEU A 23 16.20 -17.14 -53.70
CA LEU A 23 17.29 -16.60 -52.88
C LEU A 23 16.90 -15.33 -52.11
N ALA A 24 16.02 -14.48 -52.68
CA ALA A 24 15.50 -13.30 -51.97
C ALA A 24 14.52 -13.66 -50.84
N ALA A 25 13.81 -14.79 -50.95
CA ALA A 25 12.93 -15.29 -49.89
C ALA A 25 13.69 -15.92 -48.71
N LEU A 26 14.98 -16.25 -48.87
CA LEU A 26 15.82 -16.86 -47.83
C LEU A 26 16.71 -15.86 -47.07
N SER A 27 16.73 -14.58 -47.47
CA SER A 27 17.47 -13.52 -46.75
C SER A 27 16.59 -12.62 -45.89
N ALA A 28 15.30 -12.91 -45.75
CA ALA A 28 14.42 -12.24 -44.79
C ALA A 28 14.52 -12.91 -43.41
N CYS A 29 15.74 -12.98 -42.86
CA CYS A 29 15.87 -13.10 -41.42
C CYS A 29 15.49 -11.73 -40.84
N ALA A 30 14.24 -11.58 -40.41
CA ALA A 30 13.89 -10.52 -39.49
C ALA A 30 14.64 -10.81 -38.19
N THR A 31 15.78 -10.14 -37.97
CA THR A 31 16.41 -10.06 -36.66
C THR A 31 15.47 -9.24 -35.78
N VAL A 32 14.66 -9.92 -34.99
CA VAL A 32 13.96 -9.31 -33.85
C VAL A 32 15.06 -8.84 -32.89
N PRO A 33 15.12 -7.55 -32.53
CA PRO A 33 16.00 -7.10 -31.45
C PRO A 33 15.60 -7.87 -30.18
N THR A 34 16.47 -8.75 -29.71
CA THR A 34 16.29 -9.50 -28.45
C THR A 34 16.83 -8.76 -27.24
N GLY A 35 17.22 -7.50 -27.43
CA GLY A 35 17.58 -6.56 -26.37
C GLY A 35 17.14 -5.16 -26.79
N GLY A 36 15.96 -4.76 -26.35
CA GLY A 36 15.73 -3.35 -26.00
C GLY A 36 16.26 -3.12 -24.58
N PRO A 37 16.56 -1.89 -24.16
CA PRO A 37 16.77 -1.62 -22.75
C PRO A 37 15.56 -2.18 -22.00
N VAL A 38 15.83 -3.07 -21.05
CA VAL A 38 14.81 -3.44 -20.06
C VAL A 38 14.63 -2.17 -19.25
N VAL A 39 13.56 -1.42 -19.52
CA VAL A 39 13.17 -0.36 -18.60
C VAL A 39 12.67 -1.11 -17.37
N GLN A 40 13.53 -1.20 -16.36
CA GLN A 40 13.11 -1.61 -15.04
C GLN A 40 12.16 -0.52 -14.56
N ASN A 41 10.86 -0.73 -14.75
CA ASN A 41 9.89 0.10 -14.05
C ASN A 41 10.18 -0.07 -12.57
N ALA A 42 10.50 1.03 -11.89
CA ALA A 42 10.68 1.06 -10.46
C ALA A 42 9.41 0.49 -9.78
N GLY A 43 9.49 -0.77 -9.37
CA GLY A 43 8.82 -1.35 -8.19
C GLY A 43 7.30 -1.35 -8.10
N GLY A 44 6.56 -0.76 -9.02
CA GLY A 44 5.11 -0.91 -9.12
C GLY A 44 4.78 -2.12 -9.97
N ASP A 45 4.70 -3.30 -9.35
CA ASP A 45 3.95 -4.40 -9.96
C ASP A 45 2.50 -3.95 -10.01
N ASN A 46 2.18 -3.22 -11.07
CA ASN A 46 0.83 -2.84 -11.38
C ASN A 46 0.00 -4.12 -11.26
N ALA A 47 -1.08 -4.05 -10.50
CA ALA A 47 -2.23 -4.94 -10.66
C ALA A 47 -2.88 -4.77 -12.07
N ALA A 48 -2.08 -4.45 -13.11
CA ALA A 48 -2.46 -4.33 -14.51
C ALA A 48 -2.38 -5.66 -15.26
N GLU A 49 -2.00 -6.77 -14.61
CA GLU A 49 -2.25 -8.11 -15.17
C GLU A 49 -3.69 -8.62 -14.94
N GLN A 50 -4.58 -7.73 -14.52
CA GLN A 50 -5.98 -7.81 -14.92
C GLN A 50 -6.25 -6.66 -15.89
N ASP A 51 -6.01 -6.91 -17.18
CA ASP A 51 -6.83 -6.30 -18.24
C ASP A 51 -8.24 -6.89 -18.07
N GLY A 52 -8.86 -6.50 -16.96
CA GLY A 52 -10.17 -6.91 -16.52
C GLY A 52 -11.10 -6.28 -17.52
N THR A 53 -11.44 -7.08 -18.54
CA THR A 53 -12.46 -6.77 -19.51
C THR A 53 -13.64 -6.28 -18.69
N TYR A 54 -13.91 -4.97 -18.70
CA TYR A 54 -15.01 -4.40 -17.94
C TYR A 54 -16.27 -5.14 -18.40
N VAL A 55 -16.75 -6.07 -17.58
CA VAL A 55 -17.95 -6.84 -17.90
C VAL A 55 -19.10 -5.90 -17.63
N ARG A 56 -19.53 -5.21 -18.68
CA ARG A 56 -20.68 -4.33 -18.66
C ARG A 56 -21.86 -5.08 -18.04
N LEU A 57 -22.26 -4.66 -16.85
CA LEU A 57 -23.47 -5.15 -16.22
C LEU A 57 -24.64 -4.54 -17.01
N LEU A 58 -25.44 -5.39 -17.64
CA LEU A 58 -26.73 -4.99 -18.22
C LEU A 58 -27.83 -5.47 -17.27
N PRO A 59 -28.10 -4.74 -16.18
CA PRO A 59 -29.09 -5.16 -15.21
C PRO A 59 -30.49 -5.15 -15.80
N ALA A 60 -31.29 -6.15 -15.42
CA ALA A 60 -32.65 -6.32 -15.90
C ALA A 60 -33.66 -5.37 -15.24
N GLY A 61 -33.25 -4.63 -14.20
CA GLY A 61 -34.12 -3.80 -13.37
C GLY A 61 -35.06 -4.65 -12.48
N PRO A 62 -35.98 -3.99 -11.74
CA PRO A 62 -36.91 -4.68 -10.86
C PRO A 62 -37.79 -5.65 -11.66
N GLN A 63 -37.86 -6.91 -11.22
CA GLN A 63 -38.71 -7.90 -11.85
C GLN A 63 -40.18 -7.67 -11.48
N PRO A 64 -41.14 -7.92 -12.39
CA PRO A 64 -42.56 -7.75 -12.08
C PRO A 64 -43.00 -8.59 -10.87
N GLY A 65 -43.77 -7.98 -9.96
CA GLY A 65 -44.34 -8.67 -8.80
C GLY A 65 -43.37 -9.01 -7.66
N VAL A 66 -42.14 -8.49 -7.66
CA VAL A 66 -41.22 -8.65 -6.51
C VAL A 66 -41.75 -7.92 -5.27
N GLY A 67 -41.61 -8.57 -4.10
CA GLY A 67 -41.86 -7.94 -2.81
C GLY A 67 -40.76 -6.96 -2.40
N GLU A 68 -40.94 -6.32 -1.26
CA GLU A 68 -40.09 -5.27 -0.66
C GLU A 68 -38.63 -5.74 -0.55
N ILE A 69 -38.41 -6.92 0.05
CA ILE A 69 -37.08 -7.53 0.20
C ILE A 69 -36.45 -7.82 -1.16
N GLY A 70 -37.25 -8.29 -2.12
CA GLY A 70 -36.78 -8.60 -3.47
C GLY A 70 -36.35 -7.34 -4.23
N LEU A 71 -37.10 -6.25 -4.06
CA LEU A 71 -36.79 -4.94 -4.62
C LEU A 71 -35.45 -4.43 -4.10
N ILE A 72 -35.26 -4.38 -2.77
CA ILE A 72 -34.03 -3.88 -2.15
C ILE A 72 -32.83 -4.75 -2.51
N ARG A 73 -32.96 -6.09 -2.50
CA ARG A 73 -31.87 -6.98 -2.93
C ARG A 73 -31.50 -6.80 -4.41
N GLY A 74 -32.47 -6.53 -5.27
CA GLY A 74 -32.21 -6.20 -6.68
C GLY A 74 -31.49 -4.85 -6.81
N PHE A 75 -31.96 -3.84 -6.09
CA PHE A 75 -31.34 -2.51 -6.04
C PHE A 75 -29.88 -2.58 -5.58
N LEU A 76 -29.58 -3.28 -4.48
CA LEU A 76 -28.22 -3.42 -3.97
C LEU A 76 -27.26 -4.09 -4.99
N LYS A 77 -27.74 -5.07 -5.76
CA LYS A 77 -26.95 -5.71 -6.83
C LYS A 77 -26.65 -4.78 -8.00
N ASP A 78 -27.60 -3.90 -8.31
CA ASP A 78 -27.52 -3.01 -9.46
C ASP A 78 -26.85 -1.66 -9.13
N MET A 79 -26.65 -1.37 -7.85
CA MET A 79 -26.00 -0.13 -7.38
C MET A 79 -24.51 -0.05 -7.76
N GLY A 80 -23.83 -1.18 -7.91
CA GLY A 80 -22.43 -1.22 -8.38
C GLY A 80 -22.25 -0.79 -9.85
N SER A 81 -23.32 -0.53 -10.60
CA SER A 81 -23.23 -0.01 -11.96
C SER A 81 -23.13 1.52 -11.96
N PHE A 82 -21.96 2.07 -12.25
CA PHE A 82 -21.72 3.52 -12.33
C PHE A 82 -22.08 4.15 -13.70
N GLU A 83 -22.46 3.34 -14.69
CA GLU A 83 -22.84 3.84 -16.02
C GLU A 83 -24.02 4.80 -15.97
N GLU A 84 -23.96 5.83 -16.82
CA GLU A 84 -25.05 6.80 -17.03
C GLU A 84 -25.62 7.34 -15.70
N ASN A 85 -24.74 7.65 -14.73
CA ASN A 85 -25.10 8.11 -13.39
C ASN A 85 -26.00 7.09 -12.66
N HIS A 86 -25.53 5.85 -12.51
CA HIS A 86 -26.24 4.77 -11.83
C HIS A 86 -27.62 4.45 -12.43
N ARG A 87 -27.76 4.52 -13.77
CA ARG A 87 -29.03 4.28 -14.47
C ARG A 87 -29.71 2.98 -14.06
N ALA A 88 -28.93 1.93 -13.85
CA ALA A 88 -29.37 0.63 -13.36
C ALA A 88 -30.14 0.71 -12.03
N ALA A 89 -29.51 1.26 -11.00
CA ALA A 89 -30.08 1.41 -9.66
C ALA A 89 -31.31 2.33 -9.67
N ARG A 90 -31.27 3.38 -10.50
CA ARG A 90 -32.39 4.31 -10.68
C ARG A 90 -33.67 3.63 -11.16
N LEU A 91 -33.60 2.49 -11.88
CA LEU A 91 -34.80 1.76 -12.31
C LEU A 91 -35.67 1.22 -11.16
N TYR A 92 -35.12 1.10 -9.95
CA TYR A 92 -35.85 0.65 -8.75
C TYR A 92 -36.61 1.79 -8.06
N MET A 93 -36.33 3.03 -8.43
CA MET A 93 -36.86 4.23 -7.78
C MET A 93 -38.13 4.74 -8.45
N THR A 94 -38.91 5.54 -7.73
CA THR A 94 -39.98 6.37 -8.31
C THR A 94 -39.39 7.40 -9.28
N SER A 95 -40.16 7.89 -10.25
CA SER A 95 -39.65 8.89 -11.22
C SER A 95 -39.18 10.19 -10.57
N ALA A 96 -39.79 10.58 -9.44
CA ALA A 96 -39.36 11.74 -8.66
C ALA A 96 -37.96 11.48 -8.07
N GLU A 97 -37.79 10.34 -7.43
CA GLU A 97 -36.54 9.98 -6.76
C GLU A 97 -35.40 9.71 -7.76
N GLN A 98 -35.71 9.15 -8.94
CA GLN A 98 -34.75 9.03 -10.04
C GLN A 98 -34.12 10.36 -10.46
N SER A 99 -34.84 11.46 -10.28
CA SER A 99 -34.36 12.81 -10.65
C SER A 99 -33.71 13.54 -9.48
N ALA A 100 -34.14 13.25 -8.25
CA ALA A 100 -33.69 13.92 -7.03
C ALA A 100 -32.42 13.28 -6.45
N TRP A 101 -32.31 11.95 -6.48
CA TRP A 101 -31.22 11.22 -5.86
C TRP A 101 -29.87 11.56 -6.48
N SER A 102 -28.95 12.06 -5.65
CA SER A 102 -27.57 12.33 -6.00
C SER A 102 -26.67 11.76 -4.93
N PRO A 103 -25.90 10.68 -5.22
CA PRO A 103 -24.94 10.16 -4.27
C PRO A 103 -23.94 11.22 -3.83
N ASP A 104 -23.56 11.22 -2.56
CA ASP A 104 -22.58 12.19 -2.02
C ASP A 104 -21.12 11.78 -2.25
N GLY A 105 -20.91 10.58 -2.82
CA GLY A 105 -19.59 10.00 -3.11
C GLY A 105 -19.08 9.05 -2.02
N THR A 106 -19.73 8.96 -0.87
CA THR A 106 -19.41 8.00 0.19
C THR A 106 -19.91 6.62 -0.18
N VAL A 107 -19.09 5.59 0.06
CA VAL A 107 -19.46 4.18 -0.13
C VAL A 107 -19.35 3.44 1.20
N LEU A 108 -20.45 2.90 1.68
CA LEU A 108 -20.50 1.95 2.79
C LEU A 108 -20.29 0.53 2.26
N VAL A 109 -19.21 -0.11 2.66
CA VAL A 109 -18.84 -1.45 2.19
C VAL A 109 -19.31 -2.49 3.21
N TYR A 110 -20.08 -3.47 2.76
CA TYR A 110 -20.46 -4.65 3.55
C TYR A 110 -19.88 -5.94 2.96
N GLY A 111 -19.85 -7.02 3.73
CA GLY A 111 -19.25 -8.29 3.33
C GLY A 111 -19.97 -8.97 2.16
N GLU A 112 -21.04 -9.70 2.46
CA GLU A 112 -21.81 -10.46 1.47
C GLU A 112 -23.29 -10.11 1.52
N LEU A 113 -23.99 -10.18 0.38
CA LEU A 113 -25.42 -9.84 0.33
C LEU A 113 -26.28 -10.76 1.20
N ASP A 114 -25.83 -12.00 1.40
CA ASP A 114 -26.55 -12.98 2.22
C ASP A 114 -26.43 -12.69 3.74
N SER A 115 -25.44 -11.89 4.18
CA SER A 115 -25.34 -11.44 5.57
C SER A 115 -26.22 -10.23 5.88
N VAL A 116 -26.89 -9.65 4.88
CA VAL A 116 -27.70 -8.45 5.05
C VAL A 116 -29.04 -8.79 5.71
N GLY A 117 -29.26 -8.25 6.91
CA GLY A 117 -30.56 -8.25 7.58
C GLY A 117 -31.46 -7.16 7.02
N LEU A 118 -32.69 -7.52 6.66
CA LEU A 118 -33.71 -6.60 6.15
C LEU A 118 -34.98 -6.72 6.99
N ASP A 119 -35.27 -5.67 7.75
CA ASP A 119 -36.48 -5.55 8.57
C ASP A 119 -37.53 -4.73 7.82
N VAL A 120 -38.67 -5.33 7.50
CA VAL A 120 -39.75 -4.68 6.73
C VAL A 120 -40.89 -4.29 7.66
N THR A 121 -41.31 -3.03 7.58
CA THR A 121 -42.53 -2.53 8.20
C THR A 121 -43.44 -1.97 7.12
N THR A 122 -44.54 -2.66 6.83
CA THR A 122 -45.57 -2.20 5.89
C THR A 122 -46.68 -1.48 6.64
N ASP A 123 -47.20 -0.41 6.06
CA ASP A 123 -48.33 0.31 6.64
C ASP A 123 -49.66 -0.48 6.53
N ASP A 124 -50.68 -0.02 7.26
CA ASP A 124 -52.00 -0.66 7.26
C ASP A 124 -52.69 -0.64 5.88
N THR A 125 -52.28 0.27 5.00
CA THR A 125 -52.85 0.40 3.64
C THR A 125 -52.24 -0.62 2.67
N GLY A 126 -51.02 -1.09 2.93
CA GLY A 126 -50.27 -1.95 2.04
C GLY A 126 -49.64 -1.19 0.85
N GLU A 127 -49.69 0.14 0.87
CA GLU A 127 -49.20 1.02 -0.20
C GLU A 127 -47.81 1.60 0.12
N HIS A 128 -47.43 1.65 1.40
CA HIS A 128 -46.14 2.14 1.86
C HIS A 128 -45.41 1.12 2.71
N ALA A 129 -44.09 1.05 2.58
CA ALA A 129 -43.26 0.20 3.42
C ALA A 129 -41.92 0.87 3.72
N THR A 130 -41.44 0.70 4.94
CA THR A 130 -40.08 1.05 5.34
C THR A 130 -39.26 -0.23 5.42
N VAL A 131 -38.09 -0.26 4.78
CA VAL A 131 -37.14 -1.38 4.84
C VAL A 131 -35.86 -0.88 5.50
N ARG A 132 -35.57 -1.39 6.70
CA ARG A 132 -34.31 -1.10 7.41
C ARG A 132 -33.29 -2.21 7.13
N MET A 133 -32.14 -1.82 6.62
CA MET A 133 -31.01 -2.69 6.33
C MET A 133 -29.98 -2.61 7.44
N ARG A 134 -29.54 -3.78 7.95
CA ARG A 134 -28.44 -3.89 8.91
C ARG A 134 -27.46 -5.00 8.54
N THR A 135 -26.18 -4.69 8.56
CA THR A 135 -25.10 -5.65 8.29
C THR A 135 -23.79 -5.17 8.92
N PRO A 136 -22.86 -6.06 9.32
CA PRO A 136 -21.50 -5.65 9.70
C PRO A 136 -20.87 -4.80 8.60
N ARG A 137 -20.23 -3.70 8.99
CA ARG A 137 -19.48 -2.83 8.08
C ARG A 137 -18.08 -3.40 7.90
N VAL A 138 -17.62 -3.45 6.66
CA VAL A 138 -16.26 -3.85 6.31
C VAL A 138 -15.36 -2.63 6.20
N ALA A 139 -15.84 -1.58 5.52
CA ALA A 139 -15.10 -0.35 5.32
C ALA A 139 -16.03 0.80 4.90
N THR A 140 -15.45 1.99 4.85
CA THR A 140 -16.03 3.16 4.18
C THR A 140 -15.04 3.64 3.12
N ILE A 141 -15.50 3.89 1.89
CA ILE A 141 -14.73 4.68 0.92
C ILE A 141 -15.25 6.11 1.02
N GLU A 142 -14.40 7.02 1.45
CA GLU A 142 -14.74 8.43 1.56
C GLU A 142 -14.86 9.09 0.17
N PRO A 143 -15.52 10.26 0.06
CA PRO A 143 -15.52 11.05 -1.19
C PRO A 143 -14.12 11.43 -1.71
N SER A 144 -13.12 11.44 -0.81
CA SER A 144 -11.70 11.60 -1.13
C SER A 144 -11.09 10.39 -1.86
N GLY A 145 -11.82 9.28 -1.97
CA GLY A 145 -11.33 7.99 -2.44
C GLY A 145 -10.61 7.18 -1.36
N GLN A 146 -10.39 7.72 -0.16
CA GLN A 146 -9.73 7.00 0.92
C GLN A 146 -10.57 5.78 1.35
N TYR A 147 -9.98 4.59 1.36
CA TYR A 147 -10.58 3.39 1.93
C TYR A 147 -10.23 3.32 3.42
N VAL A 148 -11.25 3.33 4.27
CA VAL A 148 -11.13 3.31 5.73
C VAL A 148 -11.72 1.99 6.23
N PRO A 149 -10.89 1.04 6.69
CA PRO A 149 -11.36 -0.20 7.31
C PRO A 149 -12.26 0.11 8.51
N ALA A 150 -13.32 -0.68 8.68
CA ALA A 150 -14.21 -0.54 9.82
C ALA A 150 -13.76 -1.43 10.98
N ASP A 151 -14.03 -1.00 12.21
CA ASP A 151 -13.91 -1.86 13.38
C ASP A 151 -14.96 -2.98 13.34
N SER A 152 -14.63 -4.15 13.88
CA SER A 152 -15.51 -5.33 13.89
C SER A 152 -16.89 -5.14 14.53
N ARG A 153 -17.09 -4.06 15.28
CA ARG A 153 -18.36 -3.72 15.96
C ARG A 153 -19.23 -2.75 15.14
N GLU A 154 -18.69 -2.16 14.09
CA GLU A 154 -19.40 -1.17 13.29
C GLU A 154 -20.35 -1.86 12.32
N VAL A 155 -21.50 -1.22 12.10
CA VAL A 155 -22.57 -1.75 11.27
C VAL A 155 -23.00 -0.69 10.25
N VAL A 156 -23.37 -1.16 9.06
CA VAL A 156 -24.17 -0.37 8.13
C VAL A 156 -25.62 -0.47 8.61
N ASP A 157 -26.25 0.67 8.84
CA ASP A 157 -27.65 0.78 9.27
C ASP A 157 -28.35 1.87 8.46
N VAL A 158 -29.07 1.46 7.41
CA VAL A 158 -29.70 2.38 6.45
C VAL A 158 -31.16 2.04 6.25
N THR A 159 -31.98 3.04 5.92
CA THR A 159 -33.42 2.89 5.73
C THR A 159 -33.81 3.27 4.31
N PHE A 160 -34.69 2.47 3.71
CA PHE A 160 -35.33 2.75 2.43
C PHE A 160 -36.84 2.95 2.64
N GLU A 161 -37.40 4.00 2.07
CA GLU A 161 -38.86 4.15 1.99
C GLU A 161 -39.35 3.68 0.63
N LEU A 162 -40.41 2.88 0.63
CA LEU A 162 -41.00 2.26 -0.55
C LEU A 162 -42.46 2.71 -0.68
N THR A 163 -42.90 2.84 -1.93
CA THR A 163 -44.29 3.12 -2.29
C THR A 163 -44.71 2.26 -3.48
N ARG A 164 -46.00 1.96 -3.60
CA ARG A 164 -46.53 1.29 -4.79
C ARG A 164 -46.76 2.28 -5.93
N VAL A 165 -46.27 1.91 -7.11
CA VAL A 165 -46.54 2.60 -8.39
C VAL A 165 -47.05 1.56 -9.37
N ASP A 166 -48.26 1.77 -9.89
CA ASP A 166 -48.96 0.83 -10.78
C ASP A 166 -49.03 -0.61 -10.22
N GLY A 167 -49.17 -0.73 -8.90
CA GLY A 167 -49.26 -2.00 -8.18
C GLY A 167 -47.90 -2.65 -7.87
N GLU A 168 -46.78 -2.05 -8.26
CA GLU A 168 -45.43 -2.57 -8.00
C GLU A 168 -44.67 -1.68 -7.01
N TRP A 169 -43.81 -2.29 -6.19
CA TRP A 169 -42.98 -1.53 -5.26
C TRP A 169 -41.89 -0.72 -5.98
N ARG A 170 -41.67 0.51 -5.53
CA ARG A 170 -40.58 1.40 -5.94
C ARG A 170 -40.01 2.14 -4.73
N ILE A 171 -38.71 2.43 -4.77
CA ILE A 171 -38.01 3.20 -3.74
C ILE A 171 -38.39 4.68 -3.91
N SER A 172 -38.95 5.28 -2.86
CA SER A 172 -39.36 6.69 -2.81
C SER A 172 -38.41 7.59 -2.03
N ASP A 173 -37.56 7.02 -1.16
CA ASP A 173 -36.51 7.72 -0.43
C ASP A 173 -35.41 6.73 -0.04
N LEU A 174 -34.17 7.20 -0.03
CA LEU A 174 -32.98 6.41 0.29
C LEU A 174 -31.81 7.31 0.74
N PRO A 175 -30.78 6.75 1.40
CA PRO A 175 -29.60 7.52 1.78
C PRO A 175 -28.81 8.05 0.57
N SER A 176 -27.99 9.07 0.81
CA SER A 176 -27.06 9.62 -0.18
C SER A 176 -25.80 8.77 -0.36
N GLU A 177 -25.46 7.95 0.63
CA GLU A 177 -24.35 7.02 0.55
C GLU A 177 -24.66 5.83 -0.37
N LEU A 178 -23.66 5.40 -1.13
CA LEU A 178 -23.73 4.14 -1.86
C LEU A 178 -23.47 2.99 -0.88
N VAL A 179 -24.17 1.86 -1.02
CA VAL A 179 -24.00 0.69 -0.14
C VAL A 179 -23.58 -0.55 -0.93
N LEU A 180 -22.28 -0.76 -1.11
CA LEU A 180 -21.75 -1.79 -2.00
C LEU A 180 -21.25 -3.01 -1.23
N SER A 181 -21.38 -4.20 -1.82
CA SER A 181 -20.69 -5.38 -1.29
C SER A 181 -19.19 -5.25 -1.57
N ARG A 182 -18.35 -5.91 -0.76
CA ARG A 182 -16.90 -5.98 -0.99
C ARG A 182 -16.60 -6.47 -2.40
N ARG A 183 -17.28 -7.52 -2.85
CA ARG A 183 -17.17 -8.06 -4.22
C ARG A 183 -17.51 -7.01 -5.30
N ASP A 184 -18.49 -6.14 -5.05
CA ASP A 184 -18.80 -5.08 -6.00
C ASP A 184 -17.66 -4.06 -6.06
N VAL A 185 -17.12 -3.65 -4.90
CA VAL A 185 -15.94 -2.77 -4.83
C VAL A 185 -14.77 -3.38 -5.60
N ASP A 186 -14.39 -4.63 -5.32
CA ASP A 186 -13.26 -5.31 -5.98
C ASP A 186 -13.43 -5.38 -7.51
N ARG A 187 -14.68 -5.40 -7.99
CA ARG A 187 -15.02 -5.48 -9.41
C ARG A 187 -15.06 -4.13 -10.11
N VAL A 188 -15.55 -3.09 -9.43
CA VAL A 188 -15.90 -1.81 -10.06
C VAL A 188 -15.08 -0.63 -9.58
N PHE A 189 -14.25 -0.80 -8.56
CA PHE A 189 -13.26 0.18 -8.14
C PHE A 189 -11.86 -0.28 -8.50
N ARG A 190 -10.96 0.68 -8.68
CA ARG A 190 -9.52 0.46 -8.85
C ARG A 190 -8.77 1.24 -7.78
N PRO A 191 -7.85 0.60 -7.05
CA PRO A 191 -6.88 1.32 -6.23
C PRO A 191 -5.85 2.00 -7.14
N LEU A 192 -5.61 3.29 -6.90
CA LEU A 192 -4.64 4.13 -7.60
C LEU A 192 -3.96 5.03 -6.57
N ASN A 193 -2.75 5.50 -6.84
CA ASN A 193 -2.07 6.43 -5.95
C ASN A 193 -2.14 7.88 -6.46
N LEU A 194 -2.42 8.82 -5.58
CA LEU A 194 -2.01 10.22 -5.76
C LEU A 194 -0.60 10.37 -5.19
N TYR A 195 0.28 11.14 -5.83
CA TYR A 195 1.65 11.33 -5.33
C TYR A 195 1.85 12.73 -4.78
N PHE A 196 2.32 12.82 -3.53
CA PHE A 196 2.65 14.07 -2.83
C PHE A 196 4.10 14.05 -2.36
N PHE A 197 4.66 15.19 -1.99
CA PHE A 197 6.03 15.22 -1.48
C PHE A 197 6.11 14.89 0.00
N ASN A 198 7.19 14.26 0.42
CA ASN A 198 7.58 14.21 1.83
C ASN A 198 8.02 15.62 2.32
N ARG A 199 8.40 15.73 3.61
CA ARG A 199 8.59 17.02 4.28
C ARG A 199 9.62 17.95 3.64
N ASP A 200 10.72 17.40 3.13
CA ASP A 200 11.83 18.15 2.53
C ASP A 200 11.81 18.14 0.99
N LEU A 201 10.72 17.64 0.40
CA LEU A 201 10.50 17.56 -1.05
C LEU A 201 11.50 16.66 -1.79
N SER A 202 12.17 15.75 -1.06
CA SER A 202 13.17 14.84 -1.62
C SER A 202 12.58 13.57 -2.22
N THR A 203 11.36 13.20 -1.86
CA THR A 203 10.74 11.94 -2.30
C THR A 203 9.24 12.08 -2.40
N LEU A 204 8.64 11.45 -3.43
CA LEU A 204 7.21 11.35 -3.57
C LEU A 204 6.62 10.21 -2.72
N VAL A 205 5.42 10.43 -2.21
CA VAL A 205 4.73 9.59 -1.25
C VAL A 205 3.38 9.23 -1.86
N PRO A 206 3.09 7.93 -2.07
CA PRO A 206 1.80 7.49 -2.55
C PRO A 206 0.73 7.64 -1.48
N ASP A 207 -0.41 8.18 -1.91
CA ASP A 207 -1.65 8.34 -1.18
C ASP A 207 -2.75 7.53 -1.91
N PRO A 208 -3.01 6.29 -1.48
CA PRO A 208 -3.94 5.40 -2.18
C PRO A 208 -5.39 5.90 -2.16
N VAL A 209 -6.05 5.82 -3.31
CA VAL A 209 -7.46 6.18 -3.51
C VAL A 209 -8.17 5.12 -4.34
N PHE A 210 -9.40 4.79 -3.94
CA PHE A 210 -10.31 3.88 -4.64
C PHE A 210 -11.22 4.68 -5.56
N LEU A 211 -11.09 4.47 -6.87
CA LEU A 211 -11.92 5.14 -7.86
C LEU A 211 -12.77 4.18 -8.68
N PRO A 212 -14.03 4.54 -9.00
CA PRO A 212 -14.83 3.76 -9.94
C PRO A 212 -14.07 3.59 -11.27
N ALA A 213 -14.01 2.35 -11.77
CA ALA A 213 -13.35 1.97 -13.00
C ALA A 213 -14.11 2.49 -14.23
N ASN A 214 -14.02 3.81 -14.50
CA ASN A 214 -14.54 4.46 -15.70
C ASN A 214 -13.40 5.08 -16.51
N THR A 215 -12.88 4.32 -17.49
CA THR A 215 -11.69 4.66 -18.28
C THR A 215 -11.75 6.01 -18.97
N SER A 216 -12.94 6.49 -19.34
CA SER A 216 -13.09 7.77 -20.06
C SER A 216 -12.89 9.02 -19.20
N GLN A 217 -13.05 8.90 -17.88
CA GLN A 217 -13.02 10.04 -16.95
C GLN A 217 -11.89 9.95 -15.92
N LEU A 218 -11.34 8.74 -15.73
CA LEU A 218 -10.35 8.44 -14.70
C LEU A 218 -9.12 9.37 -14.73
N PRO A 219 -8.48 9.69 -15.88
CA PRO A 219 -7.35 10.63 -15.89
C PRO A 219 -7.73 12.01 -15.37
N THR A 220 -8.88 12.55 -15.80
CA THR A 220 -9.34 13.87 -15.36
C THR A 220 -9.76 13.90 -13.90
N GLN A 221 -10.26 12.78 -13.38
CA GLN A 221 -10.62 12.63 -11.97
C GLN A 221 -9.38 12.61 -11.09
N LEU A 222 -8.34 11.83 -11.45
CA LEU A 222 -7.07 11.81 -10.71
C LEU A 222 -6.43 13.19 -10.64
N VAL A 223 -6.38 13.94 -11.75
CA VAL A 223 -5.85 15.31 -11.75
C VAL A 223 -6.61 16.20 -10.77
N LYS A 224 -7.95 16.15 -10.80
CA LYS A 224 -8.78 16.95 -9.89
C LYS A 224 -8.52 16.59 -8.43
N MET A 225 -8.43 15.30 -8.11
CA MET A 225 -8.15 14.84 -6.76
C MET A 225 -6.75 15.24 -6.28
N LEU A 226 -5.73 15.09 -7.13
CA LEU A 226 -4.37 15.51 -6.84
C LEU A 226 -4.28 17.01 -6.49
N VAL A 227 -4.93 17.87 -7.30
CA VAL A 227 -4.95 19.32 -7.07
C VAL A 227 -5.74 19.70 -5.82
N ASN A 228 -6.83 18.99 -5.52
CA ASN A 228 -7.61 19.19 -4.29
C ASN A 228 -6.82 18.79 -3.03
N GLY A 229 -5.75 18.01 -3.18
CA GLY A 229 -4.81 17.66 -2.12
C GLY A 229 -4.98 16.23 -1.58
N PRO A 230 -4.14 15.85 -0.60
CA PRO A 230 -4.09 14.50 -0.07
C PRO A 230 -5.34 14.13 0.75
N THR A 231 -5.53 12.83 0.94
CA THR A 231 -6.52 12.22 1.85
C THR A 231 -6.39 12.80 3.26
N GLY A 232 -7.48 12.76 4.02
CA GLY A 232 -7.48 13.31 5.38
C GLY A 232 -6.42 12.65 6.27
N TRP A 233 -6.18 11.35 6.06
CA TRP A 233 -5.18 10.60 6.79
C TRP A 233 -3.75 11.00 6.45
N LEU A 234 -3.36 11.10 5.18
CA LEU A 234 -1.96 11.36 4.84
C LEU A 234 -1.58 12.85 4.95
N ARG A 235 -2.55 13.77 4.80
CA ARG A 235 -2.33 15.22 4.72
C ARG A 235 -1.32 15.82 5.70
N PRO A 236 -1.29 15.46 7.00
CA PRO A 236 -0.34 16.06 7.94
C PRO A 236 1.13 15.69 7.68
N ALA A 237 1.39 14.58 7.00
CA ALA A 237 2.73 14.03 6.79
C ALA A 237 3.38 14.47 5.46
N VAL A 238 2.60 14.98 4.51
CA VAL A 238 3.05 15.28 3.13
C VAL A 238 2.88 16.75 2.75
N ARG A 239 3.36 17.13 1.57
CA ARG A 239 3.29 18.47 0.98
C ARG A 239 2.78 18.40 -0.45
N SER A 240 1.92 19.35 -0.80
CA SER A 240 1.47 19.57 -2.18
C SER A 240 2.25 20.71 -2.80
N SER A 241 2.68 20.55 -4.05
CA SER A 241 3.23 21.63 -4.88
C SER A 241 2.14 22.48 -5.53
N PHE A 242 0.87 22.09 -5.42
CA PHE A 242 -0.26 22.92 -5.83
C PHE A 242 -0.58 23.93 -4.73
N PRO A 243 -0.54 25.25 -5.02
CA PRO A 243 -0.91 26.26 -4.05
C PRO A 243 -2.34 26.08 -3.53
N GLU A 244 -2.57 26.42 -2.27
CA GLU A 244 -3.90 26.41 -1.68
C GLU A 244 -4.86 27.33 -2.47
N GLY A 245 -6.08 26.86 -2.71
CA GLY A 245 -7.08 27.59 -3.49
C GLY A 245 -6.93 27.48 -5.01
N THR A 246 -5.95 26.73 -5.51
CA THR A 246 -5.82 26.43 -6.94
C THR A 246 -7.06 25.70 -7.44
N SER A 247 -7.65 26.20 -8.53
CA SER A 247 -8.74 25.51 -9.23
C SER A 247 -8.22 24.87 -10.52
N VAL A 248 -8.86 23.77 -10.93
CA VAL A 248 -8.40 22.97 -12.07
C VAL A 248 -9.52 22.61 -13.02
N ALA A 249 -9.25 22.76 -14.31
CA ALA A 249 -9.97 22.11 -15.39
C ALA A 249 -9.04 21.09 -16.06
N ALA A 250 -9.54 19.87 -16.26
CA ALA A 250 -8.78 18.81 -16.91
C ALA A 250 -9.60 18.19 -18.04
N ALA A 251 -8.94 17.90 -19.16
CA ALA A 251 -9.51 17.20 -20.29
C ALA A 251 -8.61 16.03 -20.69
N PHE A 252 -9.21 14.93 -21.12
CA PHE A 252 -8.51 13.78 -21.68
C PHE A 252 -9.03 13.55 -23.10
N ASP A 253 -8.12 13.53 -24.07
CA ASP A 253 -8.43 13.25 -25.46
C ASP A 253 -7.30 12.44 -26.09
N SER A 254 -7.64 11.28 -26.65
CA SER A 254 -6.74 10.48 -27.49
C SER A 254 -5.34 10.23 -26.87
N GLY A 255 -5.30 9.97 -25.57
CA GLY A 255 -4.06 9.70 -24.82
C GLY A 255 -3.36 10.94 -24.25
N ARG A 256 -3.84 12.14 -24.53
CA ARG A 256 -3.32 13.39 -23.98
C ARG A 256 -4.20 13.90 -22.84
N VAL A 257 -3.58 14.23 -21.70
CA VAL A 257 -4.22 14.97 -20.60
C VAL A 257 -3.80 16.44 -20.68
N THR A 258 -4.78 17.34 -20.78
CA THR A 258 -4.56 18.79 -20.70
C THR A 258 -5.07 19.28 -19.35
N VAL A 259 -4.19 19.93 -18.58
CA VAL A 259 -4.46 20.47 -17.25
C VAL A 259 -4.37 21.99 -17.31
N GLU A 260 -5.46 22.68 -16.99
CA GLU A 260 -5.51 24.13 -16.85
C GLU A 260 -5.72 24.47 -15.37
N LEU A 261 -4.74 25.12 -14.77
CA LEU A 261 -4.78 25.60 -13.40
C LEU A 261 -5.06 27.09 -13.37
N THR A 262 -5.89 27.53 -12.43
CA THR A 262 -6.06 28.94 -12.09
C THR A 262 -5.67 29.14 -10.64
N THR A 263 -4.70 30.01 -10.39
CA THR A 263 -4.11 30.26 -9.07
C THR A 263 -3.66 31.71 -8.91
N ASP A 264 -3.80 32.26 -7.71
CA ASP A 264 -3.32 33.60 -7.35
C ASP A 264 -1.85 33.58 -6.87
N ALA A 265 -1.23 32.40 -6.83
CA ALA A 265 0.17 32.26 -6.45
C ALA A 265 1.09 32.93 -7.48
N GLY A 266 2.06 33.71 -6.99
CA GLY A 266 3.16 34.22 -7.82
C GLY A 266 4.25 33.17 -8.05
N ALA A 267 5.15 33.44 -9.01
CA ALA A 267 6.32 32.60 -9.33
C ALA A 267 5.97 31.12 -9.61
N VAL A 268 5.08 30.90 -10.58
CA VAL A 268 4.63 29.56 -11.00
C VAL A 268 5.80 28.71 -11.51
N GLU A 269 6.81 29.35 -12.10
CA GLU A 269 8.01 28.72 -12.64
C GLU A 269 8.78 27.94 -11.57
N ASP A 270 8.82 28.45 -10.33
CA ASP A 270 9.49 27.80 -9.19
C ASP A 270 8.75 26.53 -8.72
N LEU A 271 7.44 26.42 -9.05
CA LEU A 271 6.58 25.29 -8.70
C LEU A 271 6.44 24.26 -9.84
N ALA A 272 6.89 24.60 -11.05
CA ALA A 272 6.69 23.79 -12.25
C ALA A 272 7.25 22.37 -12.12
N PHE A 273 8.44 22.23 -11.53
CA PHE A 273 9.04 20.91 -11.28
C PHE A 273 8.16 20.08 -10.33
N GLY A 274 7.74 20.63 -9.19
CA GLY A 274 6.96 19.91 -8.20
C GLY A 274 5.57 19.51 -8.72
N MET A 275 4.86 20.45 -9.37
CA MET A 275 3.56 20.16 -10.01
C MET A 275 3.72 19.10 -11.11
N GLY A 276 4.75 19.22 -11.95
CA GLY A 276 5.08 18.25 -12.99
C GLY A 276 5.33 16.86 -12.43
N ALA A 277 6.18 16.74 -11.41
CA ALA A 277 6.49 15.47 -10.76
C ALA A 277 5.23 14.78 -10.22
N GLN A 278 4.40 15.50 -9.46
CA GLN A 278 3.17 14.93 -8.89
C GLN A 278 2.18 14.49 -9.98
N LEU A 279 1.99 15.29 -11.04
CA LEU A 279 1.10 14.94 -12.16
C LEU A 279 1.61 13.72 -12.92
N VAL A 280 2.89 13.71 -13.26
CA VAL A 280 3.53 12.65 -14.04
C VAL A 280 3.47 11.33 -13.27
N TRP A 281 3.87 11.28 -12.00
CA TRP A 281 3.81 10.06 -11.20
C TRP A 281 2.39 9.55 -10.99
N THR A 282 1.43 10.46 -10.76
CA THR A 282 0.01 10.09 -10.61
C THR A 282 -0.54 9.49 -11.91
N LEU A 283 -0.28 10.14 -13.06
CA LEU A 283 -0.85 9.73 -14.35
C LEU A 283 -0.12 8.56 -15.01
N ARG A 284 1.15 8.31 -14.68
CA ARG A 284 1.94 7.15 -15.17
C ARG A 284 1.29 5.80 -14.91
N GLN A 285 0.47 5.70 -13.87
CA GLN A 285 -0.29 4.48 -13.53
C GLN A 285 -1.38 4.13 -14.56
N LEU A 286 -1.71 5.05 -15.47
CA LEU A 286 -2.72 4.88 -16.51
C LEU A 286 -2.04 4.68 -17.87
N PRO A 287 -1.94 3.44 -18.40
CA PRO A 287 -1.29 3.17 -19.68
C PRO A 287 -1.90 3.93 -20.86
N GLU A 288 -3.17 4.32 -20.77
CA GLU A 288 -3.83 5.14 -21.78
C GLU A 288 -3.31 6.58 -21.83
N VAL A 289 -2.66 7.09 -20.79
CA VAL A 289 -2.10 8.45 -20.74
C VAL A 289 -0.68 8.45 -21.29
N GLN A 290 -0.51 9.05 -22.45
CA GLN A 290 0.75 9.10 -23.19
C GLN A 290 1.41 10.49 -23.12
N GLU A 291 0.60 11.55 -23.05
CA GLU A 291 1.07 12.94 -23.11
C GLU A 291 0.39 13.79 -22.02
N LEU A 292 1.15 14.75 -21.47
CA LEU A 292 0.66 15.72 -20.47
C LEU A 292 0.98 17.14 -20.94
N ALA A 293 -0.02 18.01 -20.93
CA ALA A 293 0.15 19.45 -21.14
C ALA A 293 -0.36 20.21 -19.91
N LEU A 294 0.47 21.08 -19.34
CA LEU A 294 0.12 21.93 -18.21
C LEU A 294 0.05 23.39 -18.65
N ARG A 295 -1.03 24.05 -18.25
CA ARG A 295 -1.26 25.48 -18.42
C ARG A 295 -1.63 26.08 -17.09
N VAL A 296 -1.08 27.25 -16.79
CA VAL A 296 -1.36 27.98 -15.55
C VAL A 296 -1.72 29.41 -15.91
N ASN A 297 -2.90 29.84 -15.47
CA ASN A 297 -3.45 31.17 -15.78
C ASN A 297 -3.47 31.47 -17.29
N GLY A 298 -3.69 30.44 -18.12
CA GLY A 298 -3.71 30.52 -19.58
C GLY A 298 -2.35 30.48 -20.28
N GLU A 299 -1.24 30.40 -19.54
CA GLU A 299 0.12 30.31 -20.09
C GLU A 299 0.61 28.85 -20.06
N ASP A 300 1.30 28.42 -21.12
CA ASP A 300 1.85 27.06 -21.18
C ASP A 300 3.08 26.96 -20.26
N VAL A 301 3.10 25.94 -19.42
CA VAL A 301 4.20 25.66 -18.50
C VAL A 301 4.99 24.47 -19.00
N GLU A 302 6.28 24.67 -19.20
CA GLU A 302 7.20 23.61 -19.56
C GLU A 302 7.37 22.65 -18.39
N ILE A 303 7.10 21.36 -18.63
CA ILE A 303 7.31 20.30 -17.65
C ILE A 303 8.65 19.63 -17.98
N PRO A 304 9.65 19.68 -17.08
CA PRO A 304 10.94 19.05 -17.31
C PRO A 304 10.80 17.59 -17.75
N GLY A 305 11.39 17.25 -18.91
CA GLY A 305 11.35 15.88 -19.42
C GLY A 305 9.99 15.38 -19.90
N ALA A 306 9.05 16.29 -20.21
CA ALA A 306 7.83 16.01 -20.97
C ALA A 306 7.87 16.56 -22.41
N GLU A 307 8.93 17.29 -22.78
CA GLU A 307 9.00 18.05 -24.04
C GLU A 307 9.05 17.17 -25.30
N ASP A 308 9.54 15.94 -25.20
CA ASP A 308 9.65 14.98 -26.32
C ASP A 308 9.37 13.51 -25.90
N GLU A 309 8.93 13.30 -24.66
CA GLU A 309 8.88 11.97 -24.05
C GLU A 309 7.48 11.60 -23.58
N ASN A 310 7.13 10.34 -23.81
CA ASN A 310 5.90 9.74 -23.35
C ASN A 310 5.89 9.70 -21.82
N VAL A 311 4.78 10.14 -21.21
CA VAL A 311 4.56 10.10 -19.75
C VAL A 311 4.90 8.71 -19.20
N GLN A 312 4.61 7.65 -19.95
CA GLN A 312 4.85 6.25 -19.61
C GLN A 312 6.32 5.82 -19.66
N THR A 313 7.11 6.34 -20.61
CA THR A 313 8.52 5.91 -20.77
C THR A 313 9.46 6.66 -19.84
N GLY A 314 8.99 7.78 -19.30
CA GLY A 314 9.60 8.57 -18.26
C GLY A 314 11.02 9.06 -18.52
N SER A 315 11.18 10.38 -18.52
CA SER A 315 12.49 10.97 -18.34
C SER A 315 13.05 10.58 -16.98
N GLY A 316 14.35 10.26 -16.90
CA GLY A 316 15.09 10.19 -15.63
C GLY A 316 15.14 11.55 -14.89
N ALA A 317 14.48 12.58 -15.43
CA ALA A 317 14.28 13.89 -14.80
C ALA A 317 13.57 13.79 -13.44
N TRP A 318 12.84 12.70 -13.17
CA TRP A 318 12.07 12.52 -11.94
C TRP A 318 12.67 11.52 -10.96
N ASP A 319 13.81 10.91 -11.29
CA ASP A 319 14.45 9.90 -10.47
C ASP A 319 14.89 10.46 -9.11
N SER A 320 15.19 11.76 -9.06
CA SER A 320 15.55 12.47 -7.84
C SER A 320 14.43 12.51 -6.78
N VAL A 321 13.19 12.25 -7.18
CA VAL A 321 12.01 12.26 -6.30
C VAL A 321 11.25 10.94 -6.35
N ASN A 322 11.90 9.87 -6.82
CA ASN A 322 11.30 8.55 -6.99
C ASN A 322 10.69 8.04 -5.67
N PRO A 323 9.40 7.63 -5.65
CA PRO A 323 8.74 7.12 -4.45
C PRO A 323 9.44 5.94 -3.77
N SER A 324 10.22 5.17 -4.53
CA SER A 324 10.97 4.03 -4.00
C SER A 324 12.06 4.45 -3.01
N GLY A 325 12.61 5.66 -3.13
CA GLY A 325 13.67 6.17 -2.25
C GLY A 325 15.00 5.41 -2.34
N VAL A 326 15.24 4.64 -3.41
CA VAL A 326 16.47 3.86 -3.64
C VAL A 326 17.00 4.03 -5.07
N SER A 327 18.32 4.02 -5.23
CA SER A 327 19.02 3.88 -6.51
C SER A 327 19.06 2.41 -6.97
N GLU A 328 19.25 2.17 -8.28
CA GLU A 328 19.01 0.88 -8.97
C GLU A 328 19.81 -0.37 -8.49
N ASP A 329 20.58 -0.34 -7.41
CA ASP A 329 21.46 -1.47 -7.00
C ASP A 329 21.48 -1.71 -5.47
N VAL A 330 20.31 -1.88 -4.86
CA VAL A 330 20.22 -2.15 -3.41
C VAL A 330 20.76 -3.54 -3.06
N ARG A 331 21.66 -3.63 -2.07
CA ARG A 331 22.22 -4.92 -1.60
C ARG A 331 21.39 -5.51 -0.47
N GLY A 332 21.26 -6.84 -0.44
CA GLY A 332 20.79 -7.56 0.73
C GLY A 332 21.91 -7.72 1.76
N TYR A 333 21.58 -7.78 3.04
CA TYR A 333 22.53 -7.99 4.13
C TYR A 333 22.07 -9.11 5.05
N PHE A 334 22.97 -9.99 5.48
CA PHE A 334 22.65 -11.15 6.32
C PHE A 334 23.76 -11.42 7.34
N ILE A 335 23.46 -12.22 8.37
CA ILE A 335 24.44 -12.66 9.36
C ILE A 335 24.94 -14.06 9.02
N ARG A 336 26.27 -14.25 9.06
CA ARG A 336 26.92 -15.56 9.03
C ARG A 336 28.07 -15.58 10.02
N ASP A 337 28.12 -16.60 10.88
CA ASP A 337 29.15 -16.77 11.91
C ASP A 337 29.33 -15.52 12.80
N GLY A 338 28.22 -14.82 13.10
CA GLY A 338 28.20 -13.57 13.88
C GLY A 338 28.71 -12.33 13.13
N GLN A 339 29.00 -12.44 11.83
CA GLN A 339 29.52 -11.37 10.98
C GLN A 339 28.46 -10.87 10.02
N LEU A 340 28.48 -9.58 9.73
CA LEU A 340 27.64 -8.98 8.70
C LEU A 340 28.23 -9.22 7.31
N TRP A 341 27.40 -9.74 6.40
CA TRP A 341 27.70 -9.97 4.99
C TRP A 341 26.67 -9.25 4.12
N SER A 342 27.06 -8.89 2.91
CA SER A 342 26.19 -8.37 1.87
C SER A 342 26.06 -9.37 0.71
N LEU A 343 24.95 -9.26 -0.02
CA LEU A 343 24.60 -10.01 -1.22
C LEU A 343 24.14 -9.01 -2.28
N ASP A 344 24.87 -8.89 -3.38
CA ASP A 344 24.49 -8.00 -4.49
C ASP A 344 23.47 -8.66 -5.45
N GLY A 345 23.04 -7.91 -6.48
CA GLY A 345 22.08 -8.39 -7.48
C GLY A 345 22.56 -9.59 -8.31
N ASP A 346 23.88 -9.77 -8.43
CA ASP A 346 24.51 -10.93 -9.08
C ASP A 346 24.72 -12.10 -8.08
N GLN A 347 24.20 -11.96 -6.86
CA GLN A 347 24.33 -12.91 -5.76
C GLN A 347 25.80 -13.12 -5.33
N GLN A 348 26.65 -12.12 -5.53
CA GLN A 348 28.01 -12.13 -5.00
C GLN A 348 28.00 -11.69 -3.55
N GLU A 349 28.72 -12.45 -2.73
CA GLU A 349 28.83 -12.21 -1.30
C GLU A 349 30.08 -11.42 -0.97
N ALA A 350 29.92 -10.40 -0.13
CA ALA A 350 31.05 -9.67 0.45
C ALA A 350 30.86 -9.52 1.95
N ARG A 351 31.95 -9.67 2.71
CA ARG A 351 31.93 -9.35 4.14
C ARG A 351 31.87 -7.83 4.28
N ALA A 352 30.98 -7.34 5.15
CA ALA A 352 30.91 -5.91 5.44
C ALA A 352 32.23 -5.40 6.05
N GLU A 353 32.51 -4.12 5.89
CA GLU A 353 33.68 -3.50 6.52
C GLU A 353 33.41 -3.15 7.99
N GLY A 354 34.46 -2.79 8.73
CA GLY A 354 34.33 -2.32 10.12
C GLY A 354 33.97 -3.41 11.14
N ALA A 355 33.49 -2.97 12.31
CA ALA A 355 33.19 -3.84 13.44
C ALA A 355 32.10 -4.87 13.15
N ALA A 356 31.13 -4.51 12.31
CA ALA A 356 30.03 -5.38 11.91
C ALA A 356 30.52 -6.58 11.09
N GLY A 357 31.44 -6.34 10.16
CA GLY A 357 32.14 -7.41 9.46
C GLY A 357 32.95 -8.27 10.41
N ARG A 358 33.68 -7.67 11.36
CA ARG A 358 34.50 -8.41 12.34
C ARG A 358 33.69 -9.44 13.14
N GLY A 359 32.48 -9.05 13.57
CA GLY A 359 31.59 -9.90 14.35
C GLY A 359 31.99 -10.01 15.83
N ASP A 360 32.86 -9.11 16.31
CA ASP A 360 33.34 -9.11 17.70
C ASP A 360 32.24 -8.68 18.71
N THR A 361 31.19 -8.03 18.21
CA THR A 361 30.01 -7.61 18.97
C THR A 361 28.78 -8.22 18.32
N PRO A 362 28.17 -9.26 18.91
CA PRO A 362 26.94 -9.84 18.38
C PRO A 362 25.77 -8.86 18.54
N LEU A 363 24.93 -8.81 17.52
CA LEU A 363 23.68 -8.05 17.49
C LEU A 363 22.51 -9.05 17.37
N GLU A 364 21.46 -8.88 18.17
CA GLU A 364 20.27 -9.74 18.11
C GLU A 364 19.34 -9.30 16.97
N VAL A 365 19.18 -7.99 16.83
CA VAL A 365 18.45 -7.32 15.76
C VAL A 365 19.35 -6.25 15.16
N TYR A 366 19.30 -6.07 13.85
CA TYR A 366 20.07 -5.03 13.17
C TYR A 366 19.31 -4.42 11.99
N ALA A 367 19.77 -3.24 11.57
CA ALA A 367 19.30 -2.54 10.38
C ALA A 367 20.48 -1.81 9.72
N VAL A 368 20.48 -1.75 8.40
CA VAL A 368 21.48 -1.03 7.60
C VAL A 368 20.86 0.27 7.09
N SER A 369 21.60 1.38 7.16
CA SER A 369 21.13 2.68 6.69
C SER A 369 20.85 2.64 5.18
N LEU A 370 19.91 3.46 4.68
CA LEU A 370 19.60 3.50 3.24
C LEU A 370 20.81 3.87 2.36
N ALA A 371 21.76 4.64 2.91
CA ALA A 371 23.01 4.98 2.24
C ALA A 371 24.06 3.84 2.26
N GLU A 372 23.75 2.72 2.92
CA GLU A 372 24.60 1.54 3.09
C GLU A 372 25.96 1.85 3.76
N ASP A 373 26.02 2.93 4.53
CA ASP A 373 27.23 3.44 5.17
C ASP A 373 27.30 3.13 6.66
N ARG A 374 26.19 2.68 7.26
CA ARG A 374 26.06 2.45 8.71
C ARG A 374 25.21 1.23 8.99
N VAL A 375 25.51 0.56 10.10
CA VAL A 375 24.66 -0.46 10.70
C VAL A 375 24.31 -0.06 12.12
N ALA A 376 23.05 -0.24 12.48
CA ALA A 376 22.56 -0.16 13.84
C ALA A 376 22.14 -1.56 14.31
N GLY A 377 22.21 -1.80 15.62
CA GLY A 377 21.61 -3.01 16.18
C GLY A 377 21.47 -2.98 17.69
N VAL A 378 20.63 -3.89 18.15
CA VAL A 378 20.40 -4.18 19.56
C VAL A 378 21.49 -5.14 20.03
N ALA A 379 22.21 -4.75 21.07
CA ALA A 379 23.20 -5.59 21.72
C ALA A 379 22.54 -6.79 22.41
N ALA A 380 23.30 -7.88 22.60
CA ALA A 380 22.80 -9.07 23.27
C ALA A 380 22.13 -8.76 24.62
N GLY A 381 20.92 -9.29 24.82
CA GLY A 381 20.08 -9.06 26.00
C GLY A 381 19.34 -7.72 26.02
N GLY A 382 19.16 -7.05 24.89
CA GLY A 382 18.31 -5.85 24.77
C GLY A 382 18.87 -4.56 25.37
N SER A 383 19.97 -4.61 26.14
CA SER A 383 20.33 -3.52 27.06
C SER A 383 20.89 -2.23 26.44
N ALA A 384 21.22 -2.25 25.14
CA ALA A 384 21.83 -1.11 24.45
C ALA A 384 21.61 -1.17 22.94
N VAL A 385 21.48 0.01 22.32
CA VAL A 385 21.53 0.18 20.86
C VAL A 385 22.88 0.72 20.46
N ARG A 386 23.49 0.08 19.46
CA ARG A 386 24.81 0.43 18.93
C ARG A 386 24.74 0.77 17.46
N VAL A 387 25.58 1.69 17.03
CA VAL A 387 25.75 2.09 15.63
C VAL A 387 27.22 2.03 15.26
N ALA A 388 27.55 1.55 14.07
CA ALA A 388 28.90 1.57 13.50
C ALA A 388 28.86 2.00 12.04
N GLU A 389 29.92 2.69 11.59
CA GLU A 389 30.17 2.91 10.16
C GLU A 389 30.63 1.61 9.50
N LEU A 390 30.13 1.35 8.30
CA LEU A 390 30.52 0.24 7.43
C LEU A 390 31.75 0.61 6.61
N ALA A 391 32.85 0.91 7.30
CA ALA A 391 34.12 1.31 6.72
C ALA A 391 35.30 0.70 7.47
N GLU A 392 36.47 0.64 6.83
CA GLU A 392 37.72 0.23 7.48
C GLU A 392 37.97 1.04 8.78
N GLY A 393 38.18 0.32 9.89
CA GLY A 393 38.40 0.95 11.21
C GLY A 393 37.14 1.44 11.91
N GLY A 394 35.95 1.32 11.31
CA GLY A 394 34.69 1.61 11.98
C GLY A 394 34.48 0.75 13.23
N ASP A 395 34.07 1.38 14.33
CA ASP A 395 33.79 0.76 15.63
C ASP A 395 32.39 1.12 16.12
N TYR A 396 31.80 0.26 16.95
CA TYR A 396 30.48 0.50 17.54
C TYR A 396 30.52 1.62 18.59
N ARG A 397 29.64 2.60 18.42
CA ARG A 397 29.26 3.56 19.47
C ARG A 397 27.89 3.19 20.04
N THR A 398 27.68 3.43 21.33
CA THR A 398 26.37 3.26 21.97
C THR A 398 25.55 4.53 21.77
N VAL A 399 24.28 4.38 21.40
CA VAL A 399 23.33 5.48 21.15
C VAL A 399 22.26 5.53 22.24
N LEU A 400 21.78 4.36 22.66
CA LEU A 400 20.84 4.18 23.76
C LEU A 400 21.36 3.06 24.68
N HIS A 401 21.09 3.16 25.98
CA HIS A 401 21.56 2.24 27.00
C HIS A 401 20.57 2.18 28.18
N ASP A 402 20.70 1.15 29.02
CA ASP A 402 19.91 0.93 30.23
C ASP A 402 18.39 0.80 29.98
N GLY A 403 17.99 0.33 28.79
CA GLY A 403 16.60 0.00 28.44
C GLY A 403 16.47 -1.46 27.99
N ASP A 404 15.29 -1.85 27.54
CA ASP A 404 15.02 -3.14 26.91
C ASP A 404 14.61 -2.92 25.45
N TYR A 405 15.59 -2.86 24.55
CA TYR A 405 15.36 -2.52 23.15
C TYR A 405 15.06 -3.77 22.32
N SER A 406 14.01 -3.73 21.50
CA SER A 406 13.54 -4.90 20.75
C SER A 406 13.60 -4.74 19.23
N ALA A 407 13.62 -3.51 18.71
CA ALA A 407 13.65 -3.27 17.27
C ALA A 407 14.42 -2.01 16.88
N VAL A 408 15.00 -2.02 15.67
CA VAL A 408 15.69 -0.89 15.03
C VAL A 408 15.31 -0.77 13.54
N SER A 409 15.21 0.46 13.02
CA SER A 409 14.95 0.74 11.60
C SER A 409 15.47 2.14 11.22
N TRP A 410 15.88 2.33 9.96
CA TRP A 410 16.32 3.62 9.43
C TRP A 410 15.27 4.24 8.52
N ASP A 411 14.99 5.53 8.68
CA ASP A 411 14.18 6.27 7.70
C ASP A 411 15.04 6.90 6.58
N GLY A 412 14.37 7.43 5.55
CA GLY A 412 15.02 8.11 4.43
C GLY A 412 15.75 9.41 4.78
N TYR A 413 15.55 9.94 5.99
CA TYR A 413 16.28 11.10 6.49
C TYR A 413 17.57 10.71 7.22
N GLY A 414 17.85 9.40 7.33
CA GLY A 414 19.00 8.88 8.04
C GLY A 414 18.84 8.93 9.56
N ASN A 415 17.61 8.96 10.08
CA ASN A 415 17.34 8.81 11.51
C ASN A 415 17.16 7.34 11.87
N LEU A 416 17.64 6.96 13.06
CA LEU A 416 17.44 5.62 13.62
C LEU A 416 16.20 5.60 14.52
N TRP A 417 15.22 4.79 14.16
CA TRP A 417 14.04 4.47 14.95
C TRP A 417 14.32 3.27 15.84
N VAL A 418 13.93 3.33 17.10
CA VAL A 418 14.16 2.26 18.10
C VAL A 418 12.90 2.03 18.91
N VAL A 419 12.58 0.75 19.16
CA VAL A 419 11.51 0.34 20.08
C VAL A 419 12.13 -0.13 21.39
N GLU A 420 11.57 0.34 22.50
CA GLU A 420 11.89 -0.07 23.86
C GLU A 420 10.65 -0.69 24.52
N ASP A 421 10.79 -1.89 25.07
CA ASP A 421 9.81 -2.51 25.95
C ASP A 421 9.95 -1.90 27.35
N THR A 422 8.83 -1.47 27.90
CA THR A 422 8.75 -0.76 29.19
C THR A 422 7.84 -1.48 30.19
N SER A 423 7.48 -2.72 29.89
CA SER A 423 6.58 -3.54 30.70
C SER A 423 7.12 -3.76 32.12
N ALA A 424 8.44 -3.92 32.26
CA ALA A 424 9.10 -4.12 33.56
C ALA A 424 9.06 -2.88 34.47
N GLU A 425 9.08 -1.66 33.91
CA GLU A 425 9.06 -0.43 34.71
C GLU A 425 7.68 -0.13 35.30
N ARG A 426 6.59 -0.59 34.65
CA ARG A 426 5.22 -0.40 35.15
C ARG A 426 4.89 -1.26 36.37
N GLU A 427 5.64 -2.33 36.62
CA GLU A 427 5.47 -3.14 37.83
C GLU A 427 5.89 -2.38 39.11
N GLU A 428 6.72 -1.33 38.97
CA GLU A 428 7.23 -0.55 40.09
C GLU A 428 6.38 0.68 40.46
N GLU A 429 5.35 1.04 39.67
CA GLU A 429 4.41 2.10 40.08
C GLU A 429 3.50 1.60 41.22
N PRO A 430 3.55 2.22 42.42
CA PRO A 430 2.75 1.77 43.55
C PRO A 430 1.27 2.06 43.27
N ASP A 431 0.44 1.02 43.42
CA ASP A 431 -1.02 1.09 43.38
C ASP A 431 -1.51 2.27 44.24
N PRO A 432 -2.31 3.22 43.71
CA PRO A 432 -2.77 4.36 44.51
C PRO A 432 -3.58 3.83 45.69
N ASP A 433 -3.06 4.11 46.90
CA ASP A 433 -3.66 3.81 48.20
C ASP A 433 -5.19 3.65 48.12
N PRO A 434 -5.78 2.49 48.47
CA PRO A 434 -7.21 2.39 48.60
C PRO A 434 -7.62 3.34 49.72
N ALA A 435 -8.21 4.47 49.34
CA ALA A 435 -8.65 5.50 50.25
C ALA A 435 -9.53 4.92 51.37
N GLY A 436 -9.00 4.96 52.60
CA GLY A 436 -9.76 5.08 53.84
C GLY A 436 -10.75 3.96 54.15
N SER A 437 -10.28 2.84 54.69
CA SER A 437 -11.09 2.06 55.63
C SER A 437 -10.94 2.68 57.02
N ALA A 438 -11.89 3.55 57.36
CA ALA A 438 -12.18 3.85 58.75
C ALA A 438 -12.65 2.56 59.43
N GLU A 439 -12.14 2.37 60.63
CA GLU A 439 -12.40 1.28 61.57
C GLU A 439 -13.91 0.98 61.68
N ASP A 440 -14.31 -0.27 61.41
CA ASP A 440 -15.37 -0.90 62.20
C ASP A 440 -15.17 -2.42 62.26
N ASP A 441 -15.23 -2.91 63.48
CA ASP A 441 -14.85 -4.24 63.92
C ASP A 441 -15.96 -5.27 63.67
N THR A 442 -15.52 -6.54 63.53
CA THR A 442 -16.25 -7.80 63.78
C THR A 442 -17.23 -8.31 62.71
N GLU A 443 -16.89 -9.38 61.98
CA GLU A 443 -17.10 -10.80 62.35
C GLU A 443 -16.65 -11.78 61.24
N ARG A 444 -15.73 -12.67 61.61
CA ARG A 444 -15.69 -14.13 61.35
C ARG A 444 -15.92 -14.67 59.92
N GLY A 445 -14.88 -15.24 59.32
CA GLY A 445 -15.03 -16.24 58.26
C GLY A 445 -13.74 -16.64 57.56
N ASN A 446 -13.27 -17.86 57.82
CA ASN A 446 -12.09 -18.49 57.23
C ASN A 446 -12.22 -18.69 55.71
N ALA A 447 -11.30 -18.13 54.93
CA ALA A 447 -10.85 -18.68 53.66
C ALA A 447 -9.40 -18.23 53.45
N ALA A 448 -8.49 -19.19 53.32
CA ALA A 448 -7.18 -18.91 52.75
C ALA A 448 -7.45 -18.41 51.32
N ALA A 449 -7.21 -17.14 51.07
CA ALA A 449 -7.14 -16.62 49.73
C ALA A 449 -5.92 -17.27 49.09
N ASP A 450 -6.14 -18.07 48.05
CA ASP A 450 -5.10 -18.41 47.10
C ASP A 450 -4.43 -17.09 46.65
N PRO A 451 -3.09 -17.04 46.51
CA PRO A 451 -2.47 -15.86 45.92
C PRO A 451 -3.12 -15.67 44.55
N GLU A 452 -3.79 -14.54 44.35
CA GLU A 452 -4.26 -14.18 43.03
C GLU A 452 -3.05 -14.26 42.08
N PRO A 453 -3.19 -14.91 40.91
CA PRO A 453 -2.10 -14.93 39.94
C PRO A 453 -1.71 -13.48 39.70
N SER A 454 -0.41 -13.17 39.85
CA SER A 454 0.15 -11.88 39.47
C SER A 454 -0.44 -11.51 38.11
N ALA A 455 -1.19 -10.42 38.04
CA ALA A 455 -1.69 -9.93 36.77
C ALA A 455 -0.49 -9.83 35.82
N ASP A 456 -0.58 -10.45 34.64
CA ASP A 456 0.48 -10.36 33.65
C ASP A 456 0.91 -8.89 33.49
N PRO A 457 2.22 -8.59 33.41
CA PRO A 457 2.69 -7.23 33.19
C PRO A 457 1.95 -6.63 32.00
N ARG A 458 1.32 -5.46 32.21
CA ARG A 458 0.61 -4.77 31.13
C ARG A 458 1.66 -4.31 30.12
N PRO A 459 1.53 -4.66 28.84
CA PRO A 459 2.56 -4.35 27.86
C PRO A 459 2.79 -2.84 27.75
N GLY A 460 4.05 -2.43 27.81
CA GLY A 460 4.48 -1.05 27.67
C GLY A 460 5.45 -0.90 26.52
N THR A 461 5.27 0.11 25.67
CA THR A 461 6.22 0.43 24.60
C THR A 461 6.56 1.91 24.59
N ARG A 462 7.86 2.23 24.44
CA ARG A 462 8.39 3.54 24.07
C ARG A 462 9.04 3.47 22.69
N VAL A 463 8.96 4.56 21.94
CA VAL A 463 9.59 4.69 20.61
C VAL A 463 10.56 5.85 20.65
N TRP A 464 11.78 5.63 20.20
CA TRP A 464 12.84 6.62 20.11
C TRP A 464 13.18 6.93 18.66
N LEU A 465 13.51 8.19 18.39
CA LEU A 465 14.13 8.65 17.16
C LEU A 465 15.50 9.21 17.51
N ALA A 466 16.56 8.63 16.96
CA ALA A 466 17.94 9.09 17.11
C ALA A 466 18.44 9.67 15.77
N PRO A 467 18.37 11.00 15.59
CA PRO A 467 18.94 11.64 14.41
C PRO A 467 20.46 11.52 14.41
N ASP A 468 21.07 11.61 13.23
CA ASP A 468 22.52 11.58 13.15
C ASP A 468 23.14 12.84 13.80
N GLY A 469 24.16 12.62 14.64
CA GLY A 469 24.85 13.68 15.36
C GLY A 469 24.02 14.45 16.40
N ALA A 470 22.81 14.01 16.72
CA ALA A 470 21.96 14.61 17.74
C ALA A 470 21.57 13.60 18.84
N ASP A 471 21.07 14.12 19.96
CA ASP A 471 20.58 13.28 21.04
C ASP A 471 19.26 12.58 20.62
N PRO A 472 19.05 11.31 21.02
CA PRO A 472 17.78 10.64 20.82
C PRO A 472 16.63 11.38 21.48
N VAL A 473 15.50 11.44 20.78
CA VAL A 473 14.25 12.01 21.29
C VAL A 473 13.16 10.94 21.33
N GLU A 474 12.30 11.01 22.33
CA GLU A 474 11.12 10.15 22.41
C GLU A 474 10.08 10.60 21.36
N VAL A 475 9.50 9.63 20.67
CA VAL A 475 8.44 9.83 19.68
C VAL A 475 7.10 9.64 20.35
N ALA A 476 6.20 10.62 20.24
CA ALA A 476 4.86 10.52 20.78
C ALA A 476 4.03 9.49 19.98
N ALA A 477 3.76 8.32 20.57
CA ALA A 477 2.97 7.24 19.97
C ALA A 477 1.91 6.70 20.97
N PRO A 478 0.89 7.50 21.33
CA PRO A 478 -0.05 7.14 22.41
C PRO A 478 -0.83 5.83 22.13
N GLU A 479 -1.10 5.52 20.85
CA GLU A 479 -1.80 4.30 20.44
C GLU A 479 -0.96 3.01 20.62
N LEU A 480 0.36 3.13 20.76
CA LEU A 480 1.29 2.02 21.01
C LEU A 480 1.64 1.84 22.49
N ALA A 481 1.43 2.85 23.34
CA ALA A 481 1.92 2.86 24.72
C ALA A 481 1.42 1.67 25.57
N GLY A 482 0.24 1.13 25.27
CA GLY A 482 -0.36 -0.03 25.95
C GLY A 482 -0.30 -1.33 25.14
N ARG A 483 0.55 -1.40 24.12
CA ARG A 483 0.71 -2.55 23.23
C ARG A 483 2.11 -3.11 23.35
N GLU A 484 2.24 -4.39 23.04
CA GLU A 484 3.56 -5.01 22.87
C GLU A 484 3.94 -4.88 21.39
N VAL A 485 4.94 -4.06 21.09
CA VAL A 485 5.46 -3.89 19.73
C VAL A 485 6.60 -4.89 19.50
N LEU A 486 6.38 -5.79 18.55
CA LEU A 486 7.35 -6.81 18.15
C LEU A 486 8.34 -6.26 17.12
N GLN A 487 7.87 -5.40 16.22
CA GLN A 487 8.69 -4.76 15.19
C GLN A 487 8.13 -3.38 14.82
N LEU A 488 9.03 -2.48 14.42
CA LEU A 488 8.72 -1.20 13.82
C LEU A 488 9.66 -0.96 12.64
N ARG A 489 9.10 -0.63 11.47
CA ARG A 489 9.83 -0.29 10.25
C ARG A 489 9.42 1.07 9.74
N ALA A 490 10.34 2.03 9.72
CA ALA A 490 10.10 3.32 9.10
C ALA A 490 10.03 3.19 7.57
N SER A 491 9.15 3.96 6.94
CA SER A 491 9.10 4.02 5.48
C SER A 491 10.32 4.76 4.93
N ARG A 492 10.74 4.37 3.73
CA ARG A 492 11.87 5.01 3.03
C ARG A 492 11.62 6.48 2.72
N ASP A 493 10.36 6.90 2.60
CA ASP A 493 9.98 8.31 2.43
C ASP A 493 9.91 9.10 3.75
N GLY A 494 10.05 8.43 4.91
CA GLY A 494 10.05 9.03 6.25
C GLY A 494 8.69 9.54 6.74
N THR A 495 7.60 9.22 6.05
CA THR A 495 6.24 9.71 6.36
C THR A 495 5.37 8.71 7.10
N ARG A 496 5.78 7.44 7.21
CA ARG A 496 4.98 6.34 7.77
C ARG A 496 5.85 5.38 8.58
N VAL A 497 5.23 4.63 9.47
CA VAL A 497 5.84 3.47 10.14
C VAL A 497 4.90 2.28 10.05
N ALA A 498 5.43 1.12 9.69
CA ALA A 498 4.73 -0.16 9.80
C ALA A 498 5.10 -0.80 11.14
N VAL A 499 4.11 -1.29 11.87
CA VAL A 499 4.27 -1.82 13.22
C VAL A 499 3.62 -3.19 13.32
N LEU A 500 4.33 -4.15 13.88
CA LEU A 500 3.80 -5.46 14.26
C LEU A 500 3.58 -5.47 15.76
N THR A 501 2.34 -5.75 16.19
CA THR A 501 1.97 -5.82 17.61
C THR A 501 1.48 -7.20 17.98
N ARG A 502 1.68 -7.61 19.24
CA ARG A 502 1.06 -8.82 19.79
C ARG A 502 -0.34 -8.51 20.33
N GLU A 503 -1.30 -9.38 20.03
CA GLU A 503 -2.68 -9.33 20.54
C GLU A 503 -3.10 -10.73 21.02
N GLY A 504 -2.83 -11.04 22.30
CA GLY A 504 -3.05 -12.39 22.84
C GLY A 504 -2.06 -13.39 22.24
N GLU A 505 -2.57 -14.45 21.62
CA GLU A 505 -1.75 -15.42 20.87
C GLU A 505 -1.51 -15.00 19.40
N ASP A 506 -2.25 -13.99 18.92
CA ASP A 506 -2.19 -13.50 17.54
C ASP A 506 -1.27 -12.27 17.42
N SER A 507 -1.04 -11.84 16.19
CA SER A 507 -0.32 -10.60 15.90
C SER A 507 -1.00 -9.80 14.80
N ARG A 508 -0.85 -8.47 14.87
CA ARG A 508 -1.50 -7.52 13.95
C ARG A 508 -0.51 -6.55 13.36
N VAL A 509 -0.71 -6.26 12.08
CA VAL A 509 0.07 -5.27 11.33
C VAL A 509 -0.72 -3.97 11.26
N TRP A 510 -0.02 -2.87 11.56
CA TRP A 510 -0.57 -1.53 11.52
C TRP A 510 0.36 -0.61 10.72
N VAL A 511 -0.20 0.40 10.08
CA VAL A 511 0.58 1.51 9.52
C VAL A 511 0.09 2.81 10.14
N GLY A 512 1.01 3.54 10.77
CA GLY A 512 0.79 4.88 11.31
C GLY A 512 1.51 5.93 10.48
N ARG A 513 0.99 7.17 10.49
CA ARG A 513 1.65 8.31 9.83
C ARG A 513 2.61 8.99 10.79
N VAL A 514 3.73 9.47 10.28
CA VAL A 514 4.72 10.27 11.01
C VAL A 514 4.44 11.75 10.80
N VAL A 515 4.30 12.50 11.90
CA VAL A 515 4.09 13.94 11.88
C VAL A 515 5.21 14.63 12.63
N TYR A 516 5.80 15.64 11.98
CA TYR A 516 6.81 16.51 12.58
C TYR A 516 6.19 17.88 12.85
N GLY A 517 6.27 18.35 14.10
CA GLY A 517 5.77 19.67 14.49
C GLY A 517 6.56 20.29 15.63
N ASP A 518 6.09 21.43 16.13
CA ASP A 518 6.76 22.18 17.20
C ASP A 518 6.88 21.39 18.52
N GLY A 519 5.99 20.42 18.73
CA GLY A 519 5.97 19.51 19.87
C GLY A 519 6.88 18.28 19.73
N GLY A 520 7.66 18.17 18.66
CA GLY A 520 8.51 17.01 18.37
C GLY A 520 7.96 16.11 17.25
N VAL A 521 8.28 14.83 17.34
CA VAL A 521 7.88 13.81 16.37
C VAL A 521 6.77 12.95 16.97
N ALA A 522 5.73 12.66 16.19
CA ALA A 522 4.64 11.80 16.61
C ALA A 522 4.31 10.76 15.54
N VAL A 523 3.85 9.59 16.00
CA VAL A 523 3.18 8.60 15.16
C VAL A 523 1.71 8.56 15.54
N GLN A 524 0.82 8.68 14.56
CA GLN A 524 -0.61 8.88 14.79
C GLN A 524 -1.46 8.09 13.78
N GLU A 525 -2.73 7.86 14.13
CA GLU A 525 -3.78 7.33 13.27
C GLU A 525 -3.38 5.98 12.64
N PHE A 526 -3.30 4.92 13.44
CA PHE A 526 -2.94 3.62 12.90
C PHE A 526 -4.08 2.98 12.10
N ILE A 527 -3.78 2.54 10.87
CA ILE A 527 -4.69 1.78 10.03
C ILE A 527 -4.29 0.29 10.09
N PRO A 528 -5.22 -0.64 10.35
CA PRO A 528 -4.94 -2.06 10.33
C PRO A 528 -4.73 -2.56 8.89
N LEU A 529 -3.71 -3.40 8.69
CA LEU A 529 -3.41 -4.08 7.44
C LEU A 529 -3.42 -5.60 7.62
N ALA A 530 -3.44 -6.34 6.50
CA ALA A 530 -3.35 -7.80 6.48
C ALA A 530 -4.38 -8.50 7.39
N MET A 531 -5.61 -7.96 7.45
CA MET A 531 -6.67 -8.46 8.33
C MET A 531 -7.15 -9.88 7.99
N ASP A 532 -6.75 -10.40 6.83
CA ASP A 532 -7.01 -11.76 6.39
C ASP A 532 -5.95 -12.77 6.88
N LEU A 533 -4.91 -12.33 7.59
CA LEU A 533 -3.90 -13.17 8.25
C LEU A 533 -4.22 -13.31 9.75
N ASP A 534 -4.16 -14.53 10.26
CA ASP A 534 -4.37 -14.84 11.69
C ASP A 534 -3.09 -14.59 12.49
N GLN A 535 -1.94 -14.93 11.90
CA GLN A 535 -0.63 -14.74 12.51
C GLN A 535 0.33 -14.06 11.53
N VAL A 536 1.16 -13.18 12.07
CA VAL A 536 2.23 -12.47 11.37
C VAL A 536 3.52 -12.57 12.17
N ALA A 537 4.58 -13.03 11.51
CA ALA A 537 5.88 -13.25 12.13
C ALA A 537 6.88 -12.12 11.82
N ASP A 538 6.78 -11.48 10.65
CA ASP A 538 7.76 -10.47 10.22
C ASP A 538 7.17 -9.53 9.15
N ILE A 539 7.65 -8.30 9.10
CA ILE A 539 7.22 -7.26 8.15
C ILE A 539 8.40 -6.51 7.53
N SER A 540 8.28 -6.18 6.24
CA SER A 540 9.29 -5.41 5.49
C SER A 540 8.66 -4.55 4.40
N TRP A 541 9.21 -3.36 4.15
CA TRP A 541 8.73 -2.46 3.09
C TRP A 541 9.18 -2.96 1.71
N ARG A 542 8.25 -3.44 0.88
CA ARG A 542 8.52 -3.86 -0.50
C ARG A 542 8.51 -2.69 -1.48
N GLY A 543 7.76 -1.65 -1.18
CA GLY A 543 7.58 -0.47 -2.00
C GLY A 543 7.10 0.71 -1.15
N ALA A 544 6.82 1.84 -1.80
CA ALA A 544 6.24 3.00 -1.14
C ALA A 544 4.77 2.80 -0.74
N ASP A 545 4.07 1.83 -1.35
CA ASP A 545 2.65 1.54 -1.16
C ASP A 545 2.37 0.05 -0.86
N GLN A 546 3.41 -0.74 -0.56
CA GLN A 546 3.26 -2.17 -0.30
C GLN A 546 4.25 -2.70 0.74
N LEU A 547 3.76 -3.57 1.61
CA LEU A 547 4.55 -4.39 2.53
C LEU A 547 4.71 -5.81 2.00
N ALA A 548 5.86 -6.42 2.29
CA ALA A 548 6.01 -7.86 2.36
C ALA A 548 5.78 -8.30 3.82
N VAL A 549 4.95 -9.32 4.01
CA VAL A 549 4.55 -9.82 5.33
C VAL A 549 4.77 -11.33 5.35
N LEU A 550 5.46 -11.84 6.37
CA LEU A 550 5.52 -13.27 6.64
C LEU A 550 4.37 -13.61 7.57
N GLY A 551 3.40 -14.39 7.11
CA GLY A 551 2.21 -14.67 7.91
C GLY A 551 1.48 -15.95 7.51
N GLN A 552 0.37 -16.19 8.17
CA GLN A 552 -0.43 -17.40 8.04
C GLN A 552 -1.92 -17.04 8.03
N LYS A 553 -2.64 -17.50 7.00
CA LYS A 553 -4.12 -17.48 6.95
C LYS A 553 -4.71 -18.62 7.78
N GLU A 554 -6.01 -18.57 8.07
CA GLU A 554 -6.71 -19.64 8.80
C GLU A 554 -6.43 -21.03 8.21
N ARG A 555 -5.83 -21.92 9.02
CA ARG A 555 -5.41 -23.28 8.64
C ARG A 555 -4.43 -23.35 7.44
N GLY A 556 -3.77 -22.25 7.11
CA GLY A 556 -2.73 -22.16 6.07
C GLY A 556 -1.35 -22.57 6.58
N ALA A 557 -0.34 -22.49 5.71
CA ALA A 557 1.07 -22.55 6.10
C ALA A 557 1.64 -21.13 6.26
N LEU A 558 2.67 -20.98 7.09
CA LEU A 558 3.43 -19.74 7.17
C LEU A 558 4.13 -19.49 5.84
N GLN A 559 3.89 -18.33 5.23
CA GLN A 559 4.46 -17.97 3.92
C GLN A 559 4.52 -16.45 3.73
N ALA A 560 5.23 -16.01 2.70
CA ALA A 560 5.28 -14.59 2.36
C ALA A 560 3.98 -14.14 1.67
N TYR A 561 3.58 -12.91 1.95
CA TYR A 561 2.46 -12.22 1.37
C TYR A 561 2.85 -10.79 0.99
N LEU A 562 2.22 -10.25 -0.04
CA LEU A 562 2.27 -8.84 -0.38
C LEU A 562 0.97 -8.17 0.04
N VAL A 563 1.09 -7.07 0.78
CA VAL A 563 -0.01 -6.37 1.42
C VAL A 563 0.02 -4.91 0.98
N PRO A 564 -0.99 -4.42 0.23
CA PRO A 564 -1.07 -3.03 -0.18
C PRO A 564 -1.38 -2.12 1.02
N LEU A 565 -0.93 -0.87 0.94
CA LEU A 565 -1.24 0.19 1.91
C LEU A 565 -2.58 0.88 1.68
N ASP A 566 -3.35 0.38 0.72
CA ASP A 566 -4.60 0.99 0.28
C ASP A 566 -5.78 0.73 1.23
N GLY A 567 -5.55 0.01 2.33
CA GLY A 567 -6.57 -0.29 3.34
C GLY A 567 -7.53 -1.42 2.96
N SER A 568 -7.50 -1.98 1.74
CA SER A 568 -8.39 -3.10 1.35
C SER A 568 -8.11 -4.40 2.10
N THR A 569 -6.97 -4.48 2.81
CA THR A 569 -6.51 -5.59 3.66
C THR A 569 -6.31 -6.93 2.96
N GLU A 570 -6.44 -7.01 1.63
CA GLU A 570 -6.20 -8.26 0.89
C GLU A 570 -4.71 -8.53 0.71
N SER A 571 -4.30 -9.74 1.13
CA SER A 571 -2.94 -10.19 0.94
C SER A 571 -2.81 -11.13 -0.27
N THR A 572 -1.85 -10.83 -1.15
CA THR A 572 -1.49 -11.69 -2.28
C THR A 572 -0.34 -12.59 -1.89
N SER A 573 -0.50 -13.90 -2.05
CA SER A 573 0.56 -14.87 -1.74
C SER A 573 1.83 -14.61 -2.55
N ALA A 574 2.97 -14.57 -1.87
CA ALA A 574 4.31 -14.60 -2.45
C ALA A 574 5.06 -15.91 -2.12
N GLY A 575 4.31 -16.95 -1.78
CA GLY A 575 4.79 -18.32 -1.67
C GLY A 575 5.66 -18.57 -0.44
N ALA A 576 6.09 -19.82 -0.31
CA ALA A 576 6.94 -20.29 0.77
C ALA A 576 8.21 -20.97 0.23
N ALA A 577 9.27 -20.96 1.03
CA ALA A 577 10.47 -21.74 0.76
C ALA A 577 10.18 -23.25 0.81
N PRO A 578 10.38 -24.01 -0.29
CA PRO A 578 10.05 -25.43 -0.32
C PRO A 578 10.85 -26.26 0.71
N GLY A 579 10.13 -26.89 1.64
CA GLY A 579 10.74 -27.79 2.64
C GLY A 579 11.57 -27.08 3.70
N ALA A 580 11.36 -25.77 3.88
CA ALA A 580 12.05 -24.97 4.89
C ALA A 580 11.05 -24.07 5.62
N ASP A 581 11.18 -23.98 6.94
CA ASP A 581 10.35 -23.12 7.75
C ASP A 581 10.93 -21.70 7.77
N MET A 582 10.20 -20.78 7.14
CA MET A 582 10.56 -19.36 7.05
C MET A 582 10.49 -18.71 8.43
N ARG A 583 11.44 -17.81 8.71
CA ARG A 583 11.54 -17.07 9.99
C ARG A 583 11.46 -15.57 9.78
N THR A 584 11.99 -15.08 8.67
CA THR A 584 11.99 -13.65 8.32
C THR A 584 11.59 -13.43 6.87
N VAL A 585 11.22 -12.20 6.53
CA VAL A 585 11.05 -11.70 5.16
C VAL A 585 11.73 -10.34 5.03
N ALA A 586 12.51 -10.17 3.97
CA ALA A 586 13.09 -8.88 3.63
C ALA A 586 12.73 -8.49 2.20
N ALA A 587 12.39 -7.22 2.04
CA ALA A 587 11.96 -6.64 0.80
C ALA A 587 12.54 -5.23 0.59
N ALA A 588 12.72 -4.87 -0.67
CA ALA A 588 13.03 -3.52 -1.10
C ALA A 588 12.46 -3.27 -2.50
N PRO A 589 12.25 -2.01 -2.90
CA PRO A 589 11.79 -1.66 -4.24
C PRO A 589 12.73 -2.22 -5.30
N GLY A 590 12.17 -2.92 -6.30
CA GLY A 590 12.94 -3.51 -7.41
C GLY A 590 13.80 -4.72 -7.05
N ALA A 591 14.01 -5.00 -5.76
CA ALA A 591 14.80 -6.13 -5.30
C ALA A 591 13.97 -7.42 -5.19
N PRO A 592 14.61 -8.61 -5.31
CA PRO A 592 13.95 -9.86 -4.97
C PRO A 592 13.54 -9.92 -3.50
N LEU A 593 12.59 -10.78 -3.16
CA LEU A 593 12.30 -11.07 -1.74
C LEU A 593 13.37 -12.01 -1.19
N LEU A 594 13.81 -11.75 0.04
CA LEU A 594 14.70 -12.61 0.80
C LEU A 594 13.98 -13.20 2.01
N SER A 595 14.40 -14.37 2.46
CA SER A 595 13.90 -14.99 3.69
C SER A 595 14.99 -15.78 4.38
N GLY A 596 15.15 -15.57 5.69
CA GLY A 596 15.90 -16.48 6.55
C GLY A 596 15.00 -17.64 6.97
N VAL A 597 15.54 -18.86 6.96
CA VAL A 597 14.83 -20.09 7.38
C VAL A 597 15.52 -20.73 8.58
N GLU A 598 14.83 -21.63 9.29
CA GLU A 598 15.31 -22.26 10.54
C GLU A 598 16.69 -22.96 10.46
N ASN A 599 17.11 -23.41 9.28
CA ASN A 599 18.39 -24.12 9.10
C ASN A 599 19.57 -23.20 8.73
N ASP A 600 19.53 -21.92 9.15
CA ASP A 600 20.54 -20.90 8.85
C ASP A 600 20.85 -20.77 7.35
N ASN A 601 19.80 -20.67 6.53
CA ASN A 601 19.95 -20.40 5.11
C ASN A 601 19.14 -19.17 4.70
N VAL A 602 19.65 -18.46 3.70
CA VAL A 602 18.94 -17.39 3.01
C VAL A 602 18.36 -17.93 1.71
N TRP A 603 17.06 -17.71 1.53
CA TRP A 603 16.31 -18.00 0.33
C TRP A 603 15.90 -16.71 -0.37
N LEU A 604 15.77 -16.79 -1.69
CA LEU A 604 15.47 -15.66 -2.57
C LEU A 604 14.35 -16.03 -3.55
N THR A 605 13.46 -15.09 -3.89
CA THR A 605 12.55 -15.21 -5.04
C THR A 605 12.44 -13.91 -5.85
N ASN A 606 12.39 -14.02 -7.18
CA ASN A 606 12.17 -12.90 -8.11
C ASN A 606 10.73 -12.84 -8.65
N ASP A 607 10.03 -13.97 -8.66
CA ASP A 607 8.72 -14.13 -9.32
C ASP A 607 7.60 -14.51 -8.33
N ARG A 608 7.88 -14.38 -7.02
CA ARG A 608 6.96 -14.67 -5.90
C ARG A 608 6.52 -16.13 -5.79
N LEU A 609 6.91 -17.01 -6.71
CA LEU A 609 6.42 -18.39 -6.77
C LEU A 609 7.56 -19.41 -6.62
N MET A 610 8.77 -19.02 -7.04
CA MET A 610 9.94 -19.88 -7.02
C MET A 610 10.96 -19.34 -6.03
N TRP A 611 10.96 -19.90 -4.83
CA TRP A 611 11.98 -19.66 -3.82
C TRP A 611 13.17 -20.59 -4.04
N GLN A 612 14.38 -20.03 -3.98
CA GLN A 612 15.64 -20.75 -4.15
C GLN A 612 16.61 -20.40 -3.02
N ARG A 613 17.28 -21.41 -2.47
CA ARG A 613 18.39 -21.19 -1.54
C ARG A 613 19.54 -20.55 -2.29
N VAL A 614 20.00 -19.41 -1.79
CA VAL A 614 21.12 -18.66 -2.38
C VAL A 614 22.38 -18.77 -1.55
N THR A 615 22.25 -18.79 -0.22
CA THR A 615 23.44 -18.85 0.65
C THR A 615 23.15 -19.30 2.09
N ASP A 616 24.22 -19.49 2.87
CA ASP A 616 24.17 -19.80 4.31
C ASP A 616 24.10 -18.50 5.13
N GLY A 617 23.24 -18.42 6.12
CA GLY A 617 23.10 -17.25 6.98
C GLY A 617 21.69 -17.03 7.50
N THR A 618 21.53 -16.02 8.34
CA THR A 618 20.29 -15.69 9.03
C THR A 618 19.93 -14.21 8.89
N ASN A 619 18.68 -13.89 9.24
CA ASN A 619 18.15 -12.54 9.36
C ASN A 619 18.45 -11.62 8.16
N PRO A 620 18.21 -12.05 6.91
CA PRO A 620 18.42 -11.16 5.77
C PRO A 620 17.57 -9.90 5.92
N VAL A 621 18.15 -8.75 5.58
CA VAL A 621 17.51 -7.43 5.54
C VAL A 621 17.93 -6.69 4.27
N TYR A 622 17.10 -5.76 3.83
CA TYR A 622 17.52 -4.69 2.92
C TYR A 622 17.69 -3.39 3.72
N PRO A 623 18.46 -2.41 3.21
CA PRO A 623 18.57 -1.08 3.81
C PRO A 623 17.21 -0.43 4.13
N GLY A 624 17.11 0.15 5.33
CA GLY A 624 15.86 0.65 5.95
C GLY A 624 15.54 0.01 7.30
#